data_AF-A0A3D3MLU9-F1
#
_entry.id   AF-A0A3D3MLU9-F1
#
_cell.length_a   1.000
_cell.length_b   1.000
_cell.length_c   1.000
_cell.angle_alpha   90.00
_cell.angle_beta   90.00
_cell.angle_gamma   90.00
#
_symmetry.space_group_name_H-M   'P 1'
#
loop_
_entity.id
_entity.type
_entity.pdbx_description
1 polymer ?
#
loop_
_entity_poly.entity_id
_entity_poly.type
_entity_poly.pdbx_seq_one_letter_code
_entity_poly.pdbx_strand_id
1 'polypeptide(L)'
;MKKILLLFLFAAHFAWAQMPDISNTWLNNSKPYIGTIGNKGQELKLMINISEQNKKNDQEYFVSGYSLVDTNYSKFEGKITISKYKDAKRQGTIFGEYELAEENKGKHSGVLKGKFTYNFKWNRKTETVEGQYIELTGDWKSYDGTLEFKTKLKNQ
;
A
#
# COMPACT_ATOMS: atom_id res chain seq x y z
N MET A 1 11.92 -48.85 -24.82
CA MET A 1 11.32 -47.50 -24.82
C MET A 1 10.08 -47.51 -23.93
N LYS A 2 9.75 -46.41 -23.24
CA LYS A 2 8.58 -46.20 -22.36
C LYS A 2 8.75 -46.57 -20.87
N LYS A 3 9.70 -45.96 -20.15
CA LYS A 3 9.61 -45.83 -18.66
C LYS A 3 10.07 -44.47 -18.11
N ILE A 4 10.15 -43.43 -18.95
CA ILE A 4 10.55 -42.06 -18.54
C ILE A 4 9.37 -41.08 -18.59
N LEU A 5 8.16 -41.53 -18.98
CA LEU A 5 7.02 -40.64 -19.19
C LEU A 5 6.18 -40.36 -17.93
N LEU A 6 6.61 -40.82 -16.75
CA LEU A 6 5.82 -40.72 -15.51
C LEU A 6 6.42 -39.76 -14.47
N LEU A 7 7.49 -39.04 -14.82
CA LEU A 7 8.09 -38.02 -13.95
C LEU A 7 7.67 -36.58 -14.30
N PHE A 8 6.77 -36.39 -15.27
CA PHE A 8 6.28 -35.07 -15.71
C PHE A 8 4.89 -34.68 -15.16
N LEU A 9 4.28 -35.50 -14.30
CA LEU A 9 2.95 -35.21 -13.74
C LEU A 9 2.97 -34.50 -12.37
N PHE A 10 4.15 -34.28 -11.76
CA PHE A 10 4.27 -33.55 -10.50
C PHE A 10 4.82 -32.11 -10.63
N ALA A 11 5.11 -31.64 -11.84
CA ALA A 11 5.81 -30.36 -12.04
C ALA A 11 4.90 -29.13 -12.30
N ALA A 12 3.57 -29.26 -12.30
CA ALA A 12 2.70 -28.20 -12.84
C ALA A 12 1.52 -27.78 -11.94
N HIS A 13 1.63 -27.89 -10.61
CA HIS A 13 0.60 -27.38 -9.69
C HIS A 13 1.09 -26.30 -8.72
N PHE A 14 2.17 -25.58 -9.06
CA PHE A 14 2.26 -24.19 -8.61
C PHE A 14 1.29 -23.37 -9.46
N ALA A 15 -0.01 -23.56 -9.21
CA ALA A 15 -0.98 -22.54 -9.55
C ALA A 15 -0.56 -21.31 -8.75
N TRP A 16 0.12 -20.37 -9.42
CA TRP A 16 0.25 -19.02 -8.93
C TRP A 16 -1.18 -18.50 -8.78
N ALA A 17 -1.74 -18.67 -7.58
CA ALA A 17 -3.01 -18.08 -7.24
C ALA A 17 -2.83 -16.57 -7.37
N GLN A 18 -3.45 -16.00 -8.41
CA GLN A 18 -3.42 -14.57 -8.64
C GLN A 18 -4.09 -13.89 -7.45
N MET A 19 -3.44 -12.88 -6.88
CA MET A 19 -4.02 -12.14 -5.77
C MET A 19 -5.25 -11.38 -6.27
N PRO A 20 -6.39 -11.45 -5.55
CA PRO A 20 -7.55 -10.63 -5.88
C PRO A 20 -7.18 -9.15 -5.93
N ASP A 21 -7.76 -8.42 -6.87
CA ASP A 21 -7.57 -6.98 -6.96
C ASP A 21 -8.20 -6.30 -5.73
N ILE A 22 -7.34 -5.75 -4.87
CA ILE A 22 -7.75 -5.02 -3.67
C ILE A 22 -7.52 -3.51 -3.81
N SER A 23 -7.39 -2.99 -5.03
CA SER A 23 -7.16 -1.56 -5.33
C SER A 23 -8.08 -0.62 -4.56
N ASN A 24 -9.37 -0.96 -4.47
CA ASN A 24 -10.37 -0.19 -3.73
C ASN A 24 -10.04 0.00 -2.24
N THR A 25 -9.26 -0.90 -1.65
CA THR A 25 -8.79 -0.79 -0.26
C THR A 25 -7.93 0.47 -0.08
N TRP A 26 -7.05 0.75 -1.02
CA TRP A 26 -6.11 1.86 -0.92
C TRP A 26 -6.81 3.23 -1.00
N LEU A 27 -7.97 3.30 -1.65
CA LEU A 27 -8.82 4.49 -1.72
C LEU A 27 -9.44 4.87 -0.38
N ASN A 28 -9.40 3.97 0.62
CA ASN A 28 -9.89 4.21 1.98
C ASN A 28 -11.31 4.82 2.01
N ASN A 29 -12.22 4.28 1.20
CA ASN A 29 -13.59 4.76 1.08
C ASN A 29 -13.68 6.28 0.78
N SER A 30 -12.76 6.79 -0.06
CA SER A 30 -12.63 8.20 -0.42
C SER A 30 -12.33 9.13 0.77
N LYS A 31 -11.81 8.58 1.88
CA LYS A 31 -11.35 9.35 3.03
C LYS A 31 -9.82 9.42 3.04
N PRO A 32 -9.23 10.52 3.53
CA PRO A 32 -7.80 10.59 3.72
C PRO A 32 -7.33 9.63 4.83
N TYR A 33 -6.14 9.06 4.66
CA TYR A 33 -5.35 8.59 5.79
C TYR A 33 -4.89 9.80 6.59
N ILE A 34 -4.92 9.69 7.92
CA ILE A 34 -4.57 10.80 8.82
C ILE A 34 -3.49 10.34 9.78
N GLY A 35 -2.57 11.24 10.07
CA GLY A 35 -1.55 11.04 11.08
C GLY A 35 -0.58 12.20 11.12
N THR A 36 0.71 11.90 11.27
CA THR A 36 1.71 12.91 11.63
C THR A 36 2.96 12.85 10.77
N ILE A 37 3.58 14.01 10.57
CA ILE A 37 4.90 14.19 9.97
C ILE A 37 5.85 14.97 10.90
N GLY A 38 7.10 14.53 10.97
CA GLY A 38 8.17 15.17 11.73
C GLY A 38 8.06 15.04 13.25
N ASN A 39 9.09 15.50 13.95
CA ASN A 39 9.21 15.32 15.41
C ASN A 39 8.20 16.14 16.23
N LYS A 40 7.65 17.20 15.64
CA LYS A 40 6.62 18.04 16.27
C LYS A 40 5.21 17.48 16.09
N GLY A 41 5.05 16.37 15.37
CA GLY A 41 3.75 15.72 15.16
C GLY A 41 2.78 16.58 14.34
N GLN A 42 3.27 17.32 13.35
CA GLN A 42 2.39 18.10 12.46
C GLN A 42 1.42 17.17 11.75
N GLU A 43 0.16 17.59 11.61
CA GLU A 43 -0.84 16.78 10.94
C GLU A 43 -0.49 16.59 9.46
N LEU A 44 -0.52 15.33 9.03
CA LEU A 44 -0.39 14.92 7.63
C LEU A 44 -1.69 14.21 7.24
N LYS A 45 -2.31 14.68 6.16
CA LYS A 45 -3.41 13.98 5.48
C LYS A 45 -2.91 13.48 4.14
N LEU A 46 -3.23 12.23 3.83
CA LEU A 46 -2.88 11.58 2.57
C LEU A 46 -4.14 11.01 1.94
N MET A 47 -4.57 11.54 0.80
CA MET A 47 -5.74 11.05 0.07
C MET A 47 -5.28 10.32 -1.18
N ILE A 48 -5.68 9.07 -1.35
CA ILE A 48 -5.48 8.29 -2.59
C ILE A 48 -6.78 8.35 -3.38
N ASN A 49 -6.73 8.85 -4.62
CA ASN A 49 -7.90 9.01 -5.48
C ASN A 49 -7.95 7.97 -6.60
N ILE A 50 -6.78 7.53 -7.06
CA ILE A 50 -6.66 6.51 -8.10
C ILE A 50 -5.81 5.39 -7.50
N SER A 51 -6.26 4.16 -7.73
CA SER A 51 -5.51 2.96 -7.41
C SER A 51 -5.80 1.91 -8.47
N GLU A 52 -4.77 1.42 -9.14
CA GLU A 52 -4.89 0.41 -10.20
C GLU A 52 -3.89 -0.72 -9.96
N GLN A 53 -4.38 -1.97 -9.93
CA GLN A 53 -3.49 -3.13 -9.86
C GLN A 53 -2.67 -3.26 -11.15
N ASN A 54 -1.37 -3.52 -11.01
CA ASN A 54 -0.49 -3.76 -12.14
C ASN A 54 -0.86 -5.08 -12.83
N LYS A 55 -1.27 -5.02 -14.09
CA LYS A 55 -1.68 -6.19 -14.89
C LYS A 55 -0.59 -7.26 -15.06
N LYS A 56 0.68 -6.89 -14.88
CA LYS A 56 1.84 -7.80 -14.97
C LYS A 56 2.31 -8.31 -13.61
N ASN A 57 1.91 -7.65 -12.52
CA ASN A 57 2.32 -7.98 -11.16
C ASN A 57 1.18 -7.65 -10.18
N ASP A 58 0.41 -8.68 -9.80
CA ASP A 58 -0.77 -8.54 -8.96
C ASP A 58 -0.48 -8.06 -7.51
N GLN A 59 0.79 -8.02 -7.12
CA GLN A 59 1.25 -7.47 -5.84
C GLN A 59 1.55 -5.97 -5.88
N GLU A 60 1.52 -5.35 -7.07
CA GLU A 60 1.82 -3.93 -7.25
C GLU A 60 0.58 -3.14 -7.62
N TYR A 61 0.48 -1.95 -7.05
CA TYR A 61 -0.59 -1.00 -7.32
C TYR A 61 0.01 0.34 -7.67
N PHE A 62 -0.41 0.92 -8.79
CA PHE A 62 -0.12 2.30 -9.11
C PHE A 62 -1.16 3.18 -8.45
N VAL A 63 -0.72 4.17 -7.69
CA VAL A 63 -1.59 5.06 -6.92
C VAL A 63 -1.28 6.51 -7.20
N SER A 64 -2.29 7.36 -7.16
CA SER A 64 -2.12 8.81 -7.20
C SER A 64 -3.15 9.54 -6.36
N GLY A 65 -2.79 10.75 -5.95
CA GLY A 65 -3.58 11.49 -4.99
C GLY A 65 -2.89 12.76 -4.51
N TYR A 66 -3.18 13.12 -3.26
CA TYR A 66 -2.70 14.37 -2.66
C TYR A 66 -2.31 14.22 -1.20
N SER A 67 -1.22 14.87 -0.81
CA SER A 67 -0.82 15.08 0.57
C SER A 67 -1.14 16.52 0.99
N LEU A 68 -1.47 16.69 2.27
CA LEU A 68 -1.66 17.99 2.90
C LEU A 68 -0.92 18.00 4.24
N VAL A 69 0.02 18.94 4.37
CA VAL A 69 0.70 19.26 5.61
C VAL A 69 0.50 20.74 5.87
N ASP A 70 -0.16 21.07 6.97
CA ASP A 70 -0.60 22.46 7.26
C ASP A 70 -1.43 23.02 6.08
N THR A 71 -0.94 24.04 5.37
CA THR A 71 -1.58 24.60 4.17
C THR A 71 -0.93 24.16 2.86
N ASN A 72 0.11 23.32 2.91
CA ASN A 72 0.86 22.90 1.72
C ASN A 72 0.22 21.66 1.09
N TYR A 73 -0.32 21.85 -0.11
CA TYR A 73 -0.98 20.81 -0.88
C TYR A 73 -0.09 20.31 -2.02
N SER A 74 0.22 19.01 -2.01
CA SER A 74 1.09 18.39 -3.01
C SER A 74 0.38 17.22 -3.67
N LYS A 75 0.38 17.22 -5.00
CA LYS A 75 0.02 16.04 -5.80
C LYS A 75 1.08 14.98 -5.62
N PHE A 76 0.70 13.71 -5.61
CA PHE A 76 1.67 12.62 -5.68
C PHE A 76 1.21 11.52 -6.64
N GLU A 77 2.21 10.79 -7.14
CA GLU A 77 2.05 9.52 -7.85
C GLU A 77 3.03 8.50 -7.27
N GLY A 78 2.71 7.23 -7.33
CA GLY A 78 3.57 6.23 -6.71
C GLY A 78 3.08 4.82 -6.82
N LYS A 79 3.66 3.97 -5.98
CA LYS A 79 3.35 2.55 -5.93
C LYS A 79 3.14 2.06 -4.50
N ILE A 80 2.27 1.08 -4.38
CA ILE A 80 2.14 0.22 -3.20
C ILE A 80 2.51 -1.19 -3.66
N THR A 81 3.43 -1.84 -2.95
CA THR A 81 3.92 -3.17 -3.26
C THR A 81 3.69 -4.08 -2.06
N ILE A 82 2.87 -5.11 -2.25
CA ILE A 82 2.63 -6.14 -1.26
C ILE A 82 3.81 -7.11 -1.24
N SER A 83 4.32 -7.41 -0.05
CA SER A 83 5.45 -8.32 0.13
C SER A 83 5.03 -9.62 0.82
N LYS A 84 3.98 -9.59 1.64
CA LYS A 84 3.57 -10.75 2.43
C LYS A 84 2.10 -10.71 2.81
N TYR A 85 1.45 -11.85 2.68
CA TYR A 85 0.15 -12.13 3.26
C TYR A 85 0.27 -13.12 4.41
N LYS A 86 -0.48 -12.90 5.49
CA LYS A 86 -0.68 -13.85 6.59
C LYS A 86 -2.17 -14.06 6.79
N ASP A 87 -2.61 -15.31 6.66
CA ASP A 87 -3.96 -15.72 7.00
C ASP A 87 -3.99 -16.28 8.44
N ALA A 88 -4.87 -15.74 9.27
CA ALA A 88 -5.17 -16.20 10.61
C ALA A 88 -6.67 -16.46 10.77
N LYS A 89 -7.23 -17.43 10.02
CA LYS A 89 -8.60 -18.00 10.09
C LYS A 89 -9.77 -17.00 9.94
N ARG A 90 -9.85 -16.00 10.82
CA ARG A 90 -10.86 -14.92 10.85
C ARG A 90 -10.25 -13.53 10.63
N GLN A 91 -8.93 -13.44 10.56
CA GLN A 91 -8.19 -12.20 10.33
C GLN A 91 -7.15 -12.43 9.25
N GLY A 92 -7.02 -11.49 8.33
CA GLY A 92 -5.93 -11.43 7.37
C GLY A 92 -5.04 -10.24 7.70
N THR A 93 -3.72 -10.41 7.52
CA THR A 93 -2.76 -9.31 7.58
C THR A 93 -1.93 -9.29 6.30
N ILE A 94 -1.93 -8.15 5.62
CA ILE A 94 -1.08 -7.86 4.47
C ILE A 94 0.02 -6.89 4.90
N PHE A 95 1.24 -7.17 4.49
CA PHE A 95 2.41 -6.32 4.68
C PHE A 95 2.97 -5.93 3.32
N GLY A 96 3.58 -4.75 3.28
CA GLY A 96 4.25 -4.29 2.08
C GLY A 96 4.91 -2.95 2.29
N GLU A 97 5.29 -2.35 1.18
CA GLU A 97 5.98 -1.09 1.10
C GLU A 97 5.23 -0.12 0.20
N TYR A 98 5.45 1.16 0.40
CA TYR A 98 4.90 2.21 -0.45
C TYR A 98 6.00 3.22 -0.79
N GLU A 99 5.89 3.81 -1.97
CA GLU A 99 6.74 4.90 -2.44
C GLU A 99 5.87 5.87 -3.24
N LEU A 100 5.70 7.09 -2.73
CA LEU A 100 4.84 8.13 -3.28
C LEU A 100 5.69 9.37 -3.54
N ALA A 101 5.86 9.72 -4.80
CA ALA A 101 6.63 10.88 -5.24
C ALA A 101 5.68 12.08 -5.43
N GLU A 102 5.93 13.18 -4.72
CA GLU A 102 5.17 14.41 -4.89
C GLU A 102 5.60 15.16 -6.15
N GLU A 103 4.70 15.95 -6.73
CA GLU A 103 5.04 16.85 -7.83
C GLU A 103 6.14 17.82 -7.39
N ASN A 104 7.22 17.90 -8.16
CA ASN A 104 8.35 18.74 -7.81
C ASN A 104 7.99 20.24 -7.97
N LYS A 105 7.76 20.90 -6.84
CA LYS A 105 7.46 22.34 -6.73
C LYS A 105 8.54 23.10 -5.95
N GLY A 106 9.71 22.50 -5.76
CA GLY A 106 10.83 23.07 -5.02
C GLY A 106 11.06 22.42 -3.65
N LYS A 107 11.59 23.20 -2.69
CA LYS A 107 12.16 22.71 -1.43
C LYS A 107 11.20 21.94 -0.51
N HIS A 108 9.90 22.13 -0.70
CA HIS A 108 8.84 21.47 0.09
C HIS A 108 8.11 20.38 -0.70
N SER A 109 8.79 19.77 -1.67
CA SER A 109 8.33 18.60 -2.39
C SER A 109 9.34 17.46 -2.23
N GLY A 110 8.82 16.24 -2.12
CA GLY A 110 9.65 15.09 -1.80
C GLY A 110 8.98 13.76 -2.06
N VAL A 111 9.54 12.72 -1.45
CA VAL A 111 9.08 11.33 -1.58
C VAL A 111 8.67 10.81 -0.21
N LEU A 112 7.44 10.32 -0.09
CA LEU A 112 7.01 9.50 1.04
C LEU A 112 7.34 8.04 0.74
N LYS A 113 8.15 7.41 1.60
CA LYS A 113 8.52 6.00 1.46
C LYS A 113 8.43 5.29 2.80
N GLY A 114 7.90 4.08 2.81
CA GLY A 114 7.79 3.33 4.05
C GLY A 114 7.16 1.96 3.89
N LYS A 115 6.71 1.43 5.03
CA LYS A 115 6.03 0.15 5.14
C LYS A 115 4.59 0.36 5.53
N PHE A 116 3.72 -0.54 5.09
CA PHE A 116 2.35 -0.58 5.55
C PHE A 116 2.01 -1.93 6.17
N THR A 117 1.03 -1.90 7.06
CA THR A 117 0.34 -3.09 7.58
C THR A 117 -1.15 -2.90 7.38
N TYR A 118 -1.79 -3.84 6.72
CA TYR A 118 -3.25 -3.88 6.53
C TYR A 118 -3.82 -5.12 7.23
N ASN A 119 -4.52 -4.89 8.32
CA ASN A 119 -5.29 -5.91 9.04
C ASN A 119 -6.76 -5.82 8.66
N PHE A 120 -7.39 -6.95 8.41
CA PHE A 120 -8.82 -7.02 8.14
C PHE A 120 -9.44 -8.26 8.76
N LYS A 121 -10.70 -8.17 9.17
CA LYS A 121 -11.48 -9.35 9.55
C LYS A 121 -12.27 -9.84 8.35
N TRP A 122 -12.35 -11.15 8.19
CA TRP A 122 -13.13 -11.76 7.13
C TRP A 122 -14.40 -12.36 7.72
N ASN A 123 -15.57 -11.85 7.31
CA ASN A 123 -16.84 -12.45 7.68
C ASN A 123 -17.19 -13.55 6.68
N ARG A 124 -17.09 -14.81 7.12
CA ARG A 124 -17.38 -15.99 6.31
C ARG A 124 -18.86 -16.15 5.94
N LYS A 125 -19.77 -15.48 6.65
CA LYS A 125 -21.22 -15.58 6.39
C LYS A 125 -21.66 -14.63 5.28
N THR A 126 -21.09 -13.43 5.26
CA THR A 126 -21.41 -12.39 4.27
C THR A 126 -20.39 -12.35 3.14
N GLU A 127 -19.27 -13.06 3.27
CA GLU A 127 -18.13 -13.03 2.34
C GLU A 127 -17.58 -11.61 2.13
N THR A 128 -17.68 -10.78 3.17
CA THR A 128 -17.20 -9.40 3.16
C THR A 128 -16.09 -9.16 4.17
N VAL A 129 -15.24 -8.20 3.85
CA VAL A 129 -14.28 -7.66 4.81
C VAL A 129 -15.02 -6.80 5.84
N GLU A 130 -14.77 -7.08 7.11
CA GLU A 130 -15.26 -6.29 8.25
C GLU A 130 -14.07 -5.75 9.06
N GLY A 131 -14.12 -4.49 9.49
CA GLY A 131 -13.06 -3.90 10.31
C GLY A 131 -11.70 -3.87 9.60
N GLN A 132 -11.50 -2.87 8.74
CA GLN A 132 -10.24 -2.61 8.05
C GLN A 132 -9.36 -1.68 8.88
N TYR A 133 -8.11 -2.06 9.08
CA TYR A 133 -7.12 -1.24 9.77
C TYR A 133 -5.82 -1.22 8.98
N ILE A 134 -5.48 -0.06 8.44
CA ILE A 134 -4.31 0.18 7.60
C ILE A 134 -3.45 1.19 8.34
N GLU A 135 -2.19 0.84 8.57
CA GLU A 135 -1.16 1.74 9.07
C GLU A 135 -0.06 1.89 8.03
N LEU A 136 0.39 3.11 7.78
CA LEU A 136 1.55 3.43 6.97
C LEU A 136 2.58 4.09 7.88
N THR A 137 3.79 3.54 7.95
CA THR A 137 4.90 4.09 8.75
C THR A 137 6.11 4.25 7.85
N GLY A 138 6.70 5.42 7.81
CA GLY A 138 7.79 5.70 6.90
C GLY A 138 8.47 7.03 7.15
N ASP A 139 8.99 7.57 6.05
CA ASP A 139 9.78 8.77 5.96
C ASP A 139 9.31 9.61 4.78
N TRP A 140 9.25 10.92 4.95
CA TRP A 140 9.23 11.89 3.85
C TRP A 140 10.62 12.48 3.70
N LYS A 141 11.14 12.54 2.47
CA LYS A 141 12.44 13.15 2.16
C LYS A 141 12.29 14.16 1.04
N SER A 142 12.85 15.35 1.19
CA SER A 142 12.86 16.36 0.13
C SER A 142 13.71 15.90 -1.06
N TYR A 143 13.37 16.36 -2.26
CA TYR A 143 14.15 16.02 -3.47
C TYR A 143 15.59 16.52 -3.45
N ASP A 144 15.85 17.64 -2.76
CA ASP A 144 17.21 18.17 -2.56
C ASP A 144 17.99 17.45 -1.44
N GLY A 145 17.36 16.49 -0.75
CA GLY A 145 17.98 15.71 0.32
C GLY A 145 18.25 16.47 1.61
N THR A 146 17.80 17.72 1.74
CA THR A 146 18.07 18.56 2.90
C THR A 146 17.12 18.32 4.08
N LEU A 147 15.93 17.78 3.81
CA LEU A 147 14.89 17.55 4.81
C LEU A 147 14.47 16.08 4.83
N GLU A 148 14.35 15.53 6.04
CA GLU A 148 13.86 14.18 6.29
C GLU A 148 12.97 14.18 7.54
N PHE A 149 11.76 13.62 7.42
CA PHE A 149 10.78 13.59 8.49
C PHE A 149 10.13 12.21 8.61
N LYS A 150 10.03 11.69 9.83
CA LYS A 150 9.25 10.48 10.11
C LYS A 150 7.76 10.74 9.83
N THR A 151 7.09 9.75 9.25
CA THR A 151 5.65 9.77 8.98
C THR A 151 4.96 8.56 9.60
N LYS A 152 3.77 8.79 10.14
CA LYS A 152 2.88 7.73 10.60
C LYS A 152 1.44 8.10 10.23
N LEU A 153 0.76 7.25 9.48
CA LEU A 153 -0.60 7.45 8.99
C LEU A 153 -1.44 6.22 9.29
N LYS A 154 -2.75 6.42 9.45
CA LYS A 154 -3.72 5.33 9.56
C LYS A 154 -5.02 5.66 8.84
N ASN A 155 -5.78 4.62 8.48
CA ASN A 155 -7.16 4.80 8.05
C ASN A 155 -8.06 5.14 9.25
N GLN A 156 -9.20 5.78 8.98
CA GLN A 156 -10.19 6.18 10.00
C GLN A 156 -11.24 5.11 10.25
#